data_AF-A0A9D1J3R7-F1
#
_entry.id   AF-A0A9D1J3R7-F1
#
_cell.length_a   1.000
_cell.length_b   1.000
_cell.length_c   1.000
_cell.angle_alpha   90.00
_cell.angle_beta   90.00
_cell.angle_gamma   90.00
#
_symmetry.space_group_name_H-M   'P 1'
#
loop_
_entity.id
_entity.type
_entity.pdbx_description
1 polymer ?
#
loop_
_entity_poly.entity_id
_entity_poly.type
_entity_poly.pdbx_seq_one_letter_code
_entity_poly.pdbx_strand_id
1 'polypeptide(L)'
;MKKKKIIVTIVIIVAVGLLLAGGILLYQNYSNKNRIVTSFNDLKTSLTKTFNLDEKATNTSIKQTVTGSTKININPMFGNSSDGTDVIIGNLNNSTFNYEYRLDTESKRMYMDGSLLLNSTELLGLNFYQAEDISYAFLRNIFDKYIVIEDSDIFTYLEESKKATDDINYIYDKIIESLGSNITNDDIKVTNVDGKKKISLELNSKRLNEISKNIVNDLKKDDRAKKILGSSLDELDTSTSSSTTDNNNYLYYSIYLEKNDIVTYEFGVKDNTEDYSIEFNDGTEKSFVIKEGNTESLKATIEENNGTTTINLSSNNTNIGTVTISDNNISFNIIDESSNTSLNANITSATEGNVITTTFNMAISNSGVNIDLLTLTDTKTVTDGIADFSNINTTNNIDINSLTETDITNIQNNLMTILYNFMGITI
;
A
#
# COMPACT_ATOMS: atom_id res chain seq x y z
N MET A 1 47.88 21.51 48.64
CA MET A 1 47.24 22.52 47.74
C MET A 1 47.36 22.23 46.24
N LYS A 2 48.50 21.74 45.71
CA LYS A 2 48.69 21.52 44.25
C LYS A 2 47.74 20.49 43.60
N LYS A 3 47.43 19.37 44.28
CA LYS A 3 46.50 18.34 43.75
C LYS A 3 45.04 18.83 43.61
N LYS A 4 44.55 19.67 44.54
CA LYS A 4 43.19 20.26 44.46
C LYS A 4 43.05 21.22 43.27
N LYS A 5 44.08 22.02 42.97
CA LYS A 5 44.06 22.93 41.80
C LYS A 5 44.02 22.16 40.47
N ILE A 6 44.79 21.08 40.35
CA ILE A 6 44.81 20.25 39.13
C ILE A 6 43.46 19.58 38.88
N ILE A 7 42.83 19.03 39.93
CA ILE A 7 41.49 18.40 39.81
C ILE A 7 40.44 19.44 39.41
N VAL A 8 40.44 20.63 40.03
CA VAL A 8 39.50 21.71 39.68
C VAL A 8 39.68 22.18 38.23
N THR A 9 40.93 22.30 37.74
CA THR A 9 41.21 22.66 36.34
C THR A 9 40.72 21.59 35.37
N ILE A 10 40.90 20.30 35.68
CA ILE A 10 40.39 19.20 34.83
C ILE A 10 38.85 19.21 34.77
N VAL A 11 38.18 19.42 35.90
CA VAL A 11 36.70 19.49 35.93
C VAL A 11 36.18 20.66 35.10
N ILE A 12 36.84 21.83 35.14
CA ILE A 12 36.45 22.99 34.32
C ILE A 12 36.65 22.71 32.82
N ILE A 13 37.76 22.08 32.43
CA ILE A 13 38.02 21.72 31.03
C ILE A 13 36.99 20.71 30.51
N VAL A 14 36.65 19.70 31.31
CA VAL A 14 35.62 18.72 30.97
C VAL A 14 34.22 19.36 30.90
N ALA A 15 33.89 20.27 31.81
CA ALA A 15 32.61 20.98 31.80
C ALA A 15 32.48 21.91 30.58
N VAL A 16 33.55 22.63 30.22
CA VAL A 16 33.60 23.46 29.00
C VAL A 16 33.55 22.58 27.75
N GLY A 17 34.24 21.43 27.75
CA GLY A 17 34.17 20.45 26.66
C GLY A 17 32.76 19.88 26.46
N LEU A 18 32.05 19.56 27.54
CA LEU A 18 30.66 19.09 27.50
C LEU A 18 29.67 20.20 27.11
N LEU A 19 29.91 21.45 27.52
CA LEU A 19 29.09 22.60 27.10
C LEU A 19 29.33 22.95 25.62
N LEU A 20 30.56 22.81 25.12
CA LEU A 20 30.87 22.98 23.70
C LEU A 20 30.33 21.81 22.87
N ALA A 21 30.49 20.57 23.32
CA ALA A 21 29.92 19.41 22.65
C ALA A 21 28.38 19.44 22.67
N GLY A 22 27.78 19.82 23.80
CA GLY A 22 26.33 20.04 23.94
C GLY A 22 25.85 21.22 23.11
N GLY A 23 26.62 22.31 23.04
CA GLY A 23 26.34 23.47 22.19
C GLY A 23 26.47 23.15 20.70
N ILE A 24 27.41 22.30 20.31
CA ILE A 24 27.58 21.80 18.93
C ILE A 24 26.48 20.81 18.58
N LEU A 25 26.09 19.90 19.49
CA LEU A 25 24.96 18.98 19.29
C LEU A 25 23.62 19.73 19.23
N LEU A 26 23.44 20.77 20.05
CA LEU A 26 22.29 21.68 19.95
C LEU A 26 22.36 22.51 18.67
N TYR A 27 23.50 23.07 18.28
CA TYR A 27 23.62 23.84 17.03
C TYR A 27 23.42 22.95 15.79
N GLN A 28 23.91 21.72 15.82
CA GLN A 28 23.70 20.72 14.78
C GLN A 28 22.24 20.26 14.76
N ASN A 29 21.59 19.99 15.90
CA ASN A 29 20.18 19.60 15.92
C ASN A 29 19.21 20.78 15.68
N TYR A 30 19.66 22.04 15.77
CA TYR A 30 18.80 23.23 15.63
C TYR A 30 19.08 24.09 14.39
N SER A 31 20.06 23.76 13.54
CA SER A 31 20.21 24.46 12.26
C SER A 31 19.00 24.17 11.36
N ASN A 32 18.50 25.19 10.65
CA ASN A 32 17.31 25.04 9.79
C ASN A 32 17.54 23.98 8.69
N LYS A 33 18.77 23.89 8.17
CA LYS A 33 19.20 22.83 7.26
C LYS A 33 18.99 21.44 7.87
N ASN A 34 19.55 21.20 9.06
CA ASN A 34 19.45 19.88 9.67
C ASN A 34 18.00 19.54 10.05
N ARG A 35 17.20 20.53 10.47
CA ARG A 35 15.76 20.33 10.70
C ARG A 35 15.00 19.86 9.45
N ILE A 36 15.34 20.39 8.28
CA ILE A 36 14.77 19.91 7.00
C ILE A 36 15.19 18.48 6.69
N VAL A 37 16.47 18.13 6.93
CA VAL A 37 16.95 16.77 6.65
C VAL A 37 16.30 15.77 7.60
N THR A 38 16.24 16.08 8.90
CA THR A 38 15.63 15.19 9.89
C THR A 38 14.12 15.07 9.71
N SER A 39 13.45 16.12 9.22
CA SER A 39 12.00 16.11 9.06
C SER A 39 11.50 15.14 7.99
N PHE A 40 12.33 14.68 7.06
CA PHE A 40 11.98 13.57 6.17
C PHE A 40 11.75 12.27 6.96
N ASN A 41 12.64 11.97 7.93
CA ASN A 41 12.47 10.82 8.82
C ASN A 41 11.29 11.01 9.78
N ASP A 42 11.07 12.23 10.28
CA ASP A 42 9.91 12.54 11.12
C ASP A 42 8.61 12.35 10.31
N LEU A 43 8.54 12.85 9.08
CA LEU A 43 7.42 12.66 8.16
C LEU A 43 7.17 11.17 7.91
N LYS A 44 8.20 10.40 7.56
CA LYS A 44 8.10 8.94 7.38
C LYS A 44 7.49 8.28 8.62
N THR A 45 8.01 8.61 9.80
CA THR A 45 7.53 8.07 11.08
C THR A 45 6.08 8.46 11.34
N SER A 46 5.70 9.71 11.11
CA SER A 46 4.33 10.21 11.30
C SER A 46 3.35 9.57 10.33
N LEU A 47 3.73 9.38 9.06
CA LEU A 47 2.92 8.67 8.08
C LEU A 47 2.73 7.19 8.48
N THR A 48 3.80 6.50 8.84
CA THR A 48 3.74 5.09 9.29
C THR A 48 2.81 4.93 10.50
N LYS A 49 2.91 5.83 11.49
CA LYS A 49 2.03 5.84 12.66
C LYS A 49 0.57 6.13 12.28
N THR A 50 0.35 7.13 11.43
CA THR A 50 -1.00 7.54 11.01
C THR A 50 -1.72 6.44 10.22
N PHE A 51 -1.00 5.70 9.40
CA PHE A 51 -1.56 4.58 8.62
C PHE A 51 -1.45 3.22 9.32
N ASN A 52 -0.95 3.20 10.56
CA ASN A 52 -0.70 2.01 11.35
C ASN A 52 -0.01 0.84 10.59
N LEU A 53 0.98 1.18 9.76
CA LEU A 53 1.62 0.21 8.84
C LEU A 53 2.53 -0.81 9.55
N ASP A 54 2.90 -0.57 10.82
CA ASP A 54 3.86 -1.39 11.56
C ASP A 54 3.23 -2.39 12.57
N GLU A 55 1.94 -2.29 12.92
CA GLU A 55 1.41 -3.02 14.09
C GLU A 55 0.84 -4.42 13.82
N LYS A 56 0.68 -4.87 12.57
CA LYS A 56 0.27 -6.26 12.33
C LYS A 56 1.50 -7.15 12.25
N ALA A 57 1.92 -7.61 13.43
CA ALA A 57 2.87 -8.70 13.59
C ALA A 57 2.52 -9.83 12.59
N THR A 58 3.34 -9.95 11.55
CA THR A 58 3.29 -11.12 10.67
C THR A 58 3.77 -12.29 11.50
N ASN A 59 2.82 -13.11 11.99
CA ASN A 59 3.13 -14.39 12.61
C ASN A 59 4.10 -15.11 11.68
N THR A 60 5.33 -15.33 12.16
CA THR A 60 6.43 -15.88 11.37
C THR A 60 6.28 -17.37 11.10
N SER A 61 5.32 -18.00 11.78
CA SER A 61 4.89 -19.38 11.55
C SER A 61 3.37 -19.42 11.56
N ILE A 62 2.78 -19.75 10.41
CA ILE A 62 1.36 -19.97 10.26
C ILE A 62 1.16 -21.41 9.81
N LYS A 63 0.41 -22.15 10.63
CA LYS A 63 -0.10 -23.47 10.28
C LYS A 63 -1.62 -23.43 10.44
N GLN A 64 -2.37 -23.50 9.35
CA GLN A 64 -3.82 -23.38 9.42
C GLN A 64 -4.52 -24.07 8.26
N THR A 65 -5.79 -24.41 8.49
CA THR A 65 -6.74 -24.81 7.45
C THR A 65 -7.92 -23.85 7.48
N VAL A 66 -8.28 -23.33 6.32
CA VAL A 66 -9.42 -22.43 6.12
C VAL A 66 -10.35 -23.10 5.13
N THR A 67 -11.60 -23.30 5.50
CA THR A 67 -12.64 -23.80 4.58
C THR A 67 -13.74 -22.78 4.53
N GLY A 68 -14.17 -22.38 3.33
CA GLY A 68 -15.19 -21.35 3.20
C GLY A 68 -16.01 -21.44 1.94
N SER A 69 -16.98 -20.56 1.87
CA SER A 69 -17.84 -20.36 0.71
C SER A 69 -18.12 -18.89 0.50
N THR A 70 -17.99 -18.42 -0.72
CA THR A 70 -18.36 -17.07 -1.15
C THR A 70 -19.59 -17.13 -2.04
N LYS A 71 -20.56 -16.25 -1.77
CA LYS A 71 -21.75 -16.02 -2.58
C LYS A 71 -21.77 -14.59 -3.09
N ILE A 72 -22.24 -14.43 -4.32
CA ILE A 72 -22.37 -13.16 -5.01
C ILE A 72 -23.86 -12.89 -5.20
N ASN A 73 -24.28 -11.65 -4.96
CA ASN A 73 -25.62 -11.19 -5.28
C ASN A 73 -25.53 -9.81 -5.92
N ILE A 74 -25.87 -9.73 -7.20
CA ILE A 74 -25.89 -8.52 -8.02
C ILE A 74 -27.35 -8.17 -8.28
N ASN A 75 -27.70 -6.90 -8.08
CA ASN A 75 -29.06 -6.44 -8.36
C ASN A 75 -29.31 -6.37 -9.88
N PRO A 76 -30.34 -7.06 -10.39
CA PRO A 76 -30.64 -7.14 -11.81
C PRO A 76 -31.18 -5.83 -12.42
N MET A 77 -31.40 -4.77 -11.66
CA MET A 77 -31.78 -3.46 -12.22
C MET A 77 -30.74 -2.88 -13.21
N PHE A 78 -29.52 -3.41 -13.23
CA PHE A 78 -28.48 -3.12 -14.23
C PHE A 78 -28.40 -4.14 -15.39
N GLY A 79 -29.25 -5.17 -15.35
CA GLY A 79 -29.20 -6.34 -16.24
C GLY A 79 -30.21 -6.37 -17.37
N ASN A 80 -31.27 -5.52 -17.35
CA ASN A 80 -32.35 -5.49 -18.35
C ASN A 80 -31.87 -4.96 -19.73
N SER A 81 -30.84 -5.57 -20.28
CA SER A 81 -30.26 -5.30 -21.59
C SER A 81 -30.56 -6.47 -22.51
N SER A 82 -30.88 -6.16 -23.76
CA SER A 82 -31.18 -7.14 -24.81
C SER A 82 -29.96 -7.96 -25.27
N ASP A 83 -28.83 -7.86 -24.59
CA ASP A 83 -27.52 -8.40 -24.98
C ASP A 83 -27.11 -9.67 -24.20
N GLY A 84 -27.97 -10.16 -23.30
CA GLY A 84 -27.72 -11.40 -22.53
C GLY A 84 -27.10 -11.20 -21.15
N THR A 85 -26.88 -9.95 -20.72
CA THR A 85 -26.32 -9.63 -19.39
C THR A 85 -27.19 -10.17 -18.23
N ASP A 86 -28.51 -10.23 -18.40
CA ASP A 86 -29.44 -10.85 -17.44
C ASP A 86 -29.12 -12.31 -17.11
N VAL A 87 -28.70 -13.09 -18.12
CA VAL A 87 -28.37 -14.51 -17.94
C VAL A 87 -27.08 -14.67 -17.15
N ILE A 88 -26.08 -13.83 -17.44
CA ILE A 88 -24.79 -13.83 -16.74
C ILE A 88 -24.99 -13.40 -15.28
N ILE A 89 -25.76 -12.34 -15.02
CA ILE A 89 -26.10 -11.89 -13.66
C ILE A 89 -26.88 -12.98 -12.92
N GLY A 90 -27.86 -13.60 -13.57
CA GLY A 90 -28.61 -14.72 -13.01
C GLY A 90 -27.69 -15.90 -12.62
N ASN A 91 -26.74 -16.25 -13.48
CA ASN A 91 -25.78 -17.32 -13.21
C ASN A 91 -24.77 -16.95 -12.10
N LEU A 92 -24.28 -15.71 -12.05
CA LEU A 92 -23.46 -15.21 -10.95
C LEU A 92 -24.20 -15.29 -9.60
N ASN A 93 -25.48 -14.89 -9.58
CA ASN A 93 -26.31 -14.94 -8.37
C ASN A 93 -26.63 -16.37 -7.93
N ASN A 94 -26.68 -17.31 -8.87
CA ASN A 94 -26.85 -18.74 -8.63
C ASN A 94 -25.53 -19.49 -8.42
N SER A 95 -24.40 -18.77 -8.39
CA SER A 95 -23.08 -19.35 -8.20
C SER A 95 -22.67 -19.33 -6.73
N THR A 96 -21.95 -20.35 -6.32
CA THR A 96 -21.26 -20.40 -5.03
C THR A 96 -19.83 -20.84 -5.27
N PHE A 97 -18.87 -20.08 -4.76
CA PHE A 97 -17.47 -20.47 -4.79
C PHE A 97 -17.10 -21.09 -3.45
N ASN A 98 -16.90 -22.39 -3.42
CA ASN A 98 -16.38 -23.09 -2.25
C ASN A 98 -14.86 -23.14 -2.33
N TYR A 99 -14.19 -23.01 -1.19
CA TYR A 99 -12.75 -23.14 -1.16
C TYR A 99 -12.26 -23.79 0.13
N GLU A 100 -11.10 -24.40 0.02
CA GLU A 100 -10.27 -24.82 1.11
C GLU A 100 -8.84 -24.34 0.87
N TYR A 101 -8.20 -23.88 1.93
CA TYR A 101 -6.84 -23.40 1.93
C TYR A 101 -6.11 -24.01 3.11
N ARG A 102 -4.97 -24.66 2.86
CA ARG A 102 -4.06 -25.16 3.90
C ARG A 102 -2.71 -24.48 3.74
N LEU A 103 -2.17 -23.96 4.83
CA LEU A 103 -0.87 -23.29 4.84
C LEU A 103 -0.01 -23.86 5.96
N ASP A 104 1.24 -24.13 5.64
CA ASP A 104 2.32 -24.40 6.59
C ASP A 104 3.56 -23.65 6.11
N THR A 105 3.81 -22.48 6.69
CA THR A 105 4.91 -21.60 6.27
C THR A 105 6.28 -22.15 6.67
N GLU A 106 6.37 -22.93 7.75
CA GLU A 106 7.62 -23.56 8.19
C GLU A 106 8.07 -24.64 7.21
N SER A 107 7.12 -25.45 6.75
CA SER A 107 7.37 -26.54 5.81
C SER A 107 7.34 -26.09 4.34
N LYS A 108 7.09 -24.80 4.07
CA LYS A 108 6.90 -24.21 2.72
C LYS A 108 5.90 -25.02 1.88
N ARG A 109 4.73 -25.30 2.47
CA ARG A 109 3.64 -26.04 1.82
C ARG A 109 2.35 -25.27 1.82
N MET A 110 1.70 -25.24 0.66
CA MET A 110 0.41 -24.59 0.48
C MET A 110 -0.49 -25.52 -0.35
N TYR A 111 -1.75 -25.61 0.03
CA TYR A 111 -2.78 -26.25 -0.76
C TYR A 111 -3.97 -25.32 -0.88
N MET A 112 -4.54 -25.23 -2.08
CA MET A 112 -5.78 -24.53 -2.34
C MET A 112 -6.67 -25.44 -3.18
N ASP A 113 -7.87 -25.72 -2.70
CA ASP A 113 -8.94 -26.32 -3.47
C ASP A 113 -10.02 -25.26 -3.64
N GLY A 114 -10.39 -24.94 -4.87
CA GLY A 114 -11.48 -24.03 -5.20
C GLY A 114 -12.48 -24.70 -6.11
N SER A 115 -13.76 -24.48 -5.88
CA SER A 115 -14.84 -25.04 -6.70
C SER A 115 -15.89 -23.98 -6.96
N LEU A 116 -16.13 -23.67 -8.23
CA LEU A 116 -17.24 -22.84 -8.68
C LEU A 116 -18.43 -23.73 -8.99
N LEU A 117 -19.48 -23.61 -8.18
CA LEU A 117 -20.73 -24.33 -8.36
C LEU A 117 -21.77 -23.40 -8.96
N LEU A 118 -22.40 -23.80 -10.06
CA LEU A 118 -23.62 -23.17 -10.59
C LEU A 118 -24.80 -24.10 -10.29
N ASN A 119 -25.81 -23.61 -9.57
CA ASN A 119 -26.96 -24.44 -9.17
C ASN A 119 -26.56 -25.77 -8.51
N SER A 120 -25.54 -25.75 -7.65
CA SER A 120 -24.94 -26.92 -6.97
C SER A 120 -24.18 -27.91 -7.86
N THR A 121 -24.01 -27.63 -9.16
CA THR A 121 -23.16 -28.44 -10.05
C THR A 121 -21.80 -27.77 -10.18
N GLU A 122 -20.71 -28.51 -9.93
CA GLU A 122 -19.35 -28.00 -10.13
C GLU A 122 -19.13 -27.71 -11.62
N LEU A 123 -18.92 -26.45 -11.97
CA LEU A 123 -18.53 -26.03 -13.31
C LEU A 123 -17.02 -26.09 -13.49
N LEU A 124 -16.29 -25.58 -12.50
CA LEU A 124 -14.85 -25.45 -12.52
C LEU A 124 -14.31 -25.77 -11.14
N GLY A 125 -13.32 -26.65 -11.08
CA GLY A 125 -12.54 -26.89 -9.88
C GLY A 125 -11.07 -26.64 -10.12
N LEU A 126 -10.39 -26.05 -9.14
CA LEU A 126 -8.96 -25.80 -9.15
C LEU A 126 -8.35 -26.42 -7.90
N ASN A 127 -7.39 -27.33 -8.10
CA ASN A 127 -6.48 -27.76 -7.05
C ASN A 127 -5.11 -27.16 -7.35
N PHE A 128 -4.58 -26.38 -6.42
CA PHE A 128 -3.22 -25.89 -6.44
C PHE A 128 -2.47 -26.46 -5.23
N TYR A 129 -1.30 -27.03 -5.45
CA TYR A 129 -0.43 -27.52 -4.39
C TYR A 129 0.99 -27.05 -4.62
N GLN A 130 1.56 -26.40 -3.61
CA GLN A 130 2.97 -26.05 -3.54
C GLN A 130 3.68 -26.95 -2.54
N ALA A 131 4.80 -27.53 -2.96
CA ALA A 131 5.79 -28.11 -2.06
C ALA A 131 7.18 -27.71 -2.52
N GLU A 132 7.91 -26.98 -1.66
CA GLU A 132 9.27 -26.50 -1.95
C GLU A 132 9.30 -25.59 -3.19
N ASP A 133 9.95 -25.98 -4.27
CA ASP A 133 10.14 -25.23 -5.53
C ASP A 133 9.25 -25.72 -6.69
N ILE A 134 8.32 -26.64 -6.42
CA ILE A 134 7.42 -27.22 -7.41
C ILE A 134 5.98 -26.87 -7.09
N SER A 135 5.28 -26.29 -8.07
CA SER A 135 3.83 -26.14 -8.04
C SER A 135 3.13 -27.19 -8.90
N TYR A 136 1.98 -27.64 -8.42
CA TYR A 136 1.07 -28.52 -9.15
C TYR A 136 -0.28 -27.83 -9.28
N ALA A 137 -0.76 -27.68 -10.52
CA ALA A 137 -2.08 -27.13 -10.80
C ALA A 137 -2.96 -28.18 -11.48
N PHE A 138 -4.16 -28.42 -10.97
CA PHE A 138 -5.13 -29.34 -11.56
C PHE A 138 -6.47 -28.65 -11.75
N LEU A 139 -6.92 -28.68 -13.01
CA LEU A 139 -8.15 -28.04 -13.46
C LEU A 139 -9.22 -29.10 -13.65
N ARG A 140 -10.02 -29.35 -12.60
CA ARG A 140 -11.13 -30.30 -12.66
C ARG A 140 -12.12 -29.90 -13.75
N ASN A 141 -12.64 -30.90 -14.45
CA ASN A 141 -13.52 -30.75 -15.62
C ASN A 141 -12.88 -30.10 -16.85
N ILE A 142 -11.57 -29.80 -16.82
CA ILE A 142 -10.84 -29.24 -17.97
C ILE A 142 -9.72 -30.19 -18.42
N PHE A 143 -8.90 -30.66 -17.49
CA PHE A 143 -7.73 -31.47 -17.78
C PHE A 143 -7.56 -32.54 -16.71
N ASP A 144 -7.27 -33.78 -17.11
CA ASP A 144 -7.28 -34.95 -16.23
C ASP A 144 -5.95 -35.22 -15.52
N LYS A 145 -4.95 -34.36 -15.73
CA LYS A 145 -3.61 -34.43 -15.11
C LYS A 145 -3.27 -33.13 -14.38
N TYR A 146 -2.45 -33.24 -13.34
CA TYR A 146 -1.77 -32.08 -12.79
C TYR A 146 -0.77 -31.52 -13.80
N ILE A 147 -0.75 -30.21 -13.96
CA ILE A 147 0.28 -29.47 -14.67
C ILE A 147 1.36 -29.12 -13.65
N VAL A 148 2.59 -29.57 -13.91
CA VAL A 148 3.77 -29.25 -13.09
C VAL A 148 4.35 -27.94 -13.60
N ILE A 149 4.61 -27.02 -12.66
CA ILE A 149 5.33 -25.78 -12.90
C ILE A 149 6.59 -25.87 -12.04
N GLU A 150 7.75 -25.94 -12.69
CA GLU A 150 9.06 -25.95 -12.05
C GLU A 150 9.52 -24.50 -11.77
N ASP A 151 10.43 -24.32 -10.81
CA ASP A 151 11.00 -23.03 -10.39
C ASP A 151 9.97 -22.01 -9.88
N SER A 152 8.84 -22.47 -9.34
CA SER A 152 7.80 -21.61 -8.78
C SER A 152 7.79 -21.72 -7.26
N ASP A 153 8.44 -20.77 -6.55
CA ASP A 153 8.41 -20.69 -5.08
C ASP A 153 7.59 -19.47 -4.61
N ILE A 154 6.33 -19.71 -4.28
CA ILE A 154 5.43 -18.67 -3.73
C ILE A 154 5.87 -18.18 -2.34
N PHE A 155 6.64 -18.99 -1.58
CA PHE A 155 7.13 -18.61 -0.26
C PHE A 155 8.32 -17.66 -0.33
N THR A 156 9.13 -17.74 -1.38
CA THR A 156 10.15 -16.72 -1.68
C THR A 156 9.51 -15.34 -1.83
N TYR A 157 8.40 -15.21 -2.56
CA TYR A 157 7.68 -13.92 -2.68
C TYR A 157 7.16 -13.39 -1.33
N LEU A 158 6.71 -14.27 -0.43
CA LEU A 158 6.26 -13.88 0.90
C LEU A 158 7.43 -13.42 1.79
N GLU A 159 8.58 -14.10 1.73
CA GLU A 159 9.81 -13.71 2.44
C GLU A 159 10.40 -12.40 1.87
N GLU A 160 10.32 -12.20 0.55
CA GLU A 160 10.79 -11.01 -0.15
C GLU A 160 10.07 -9.73 0.29
N SER A 161 8.81 -9.81 0.75
CA SER A 161 8.07 -8.63 1.23
C SER A 161 8.77 -7.93 2.40
N LYS A 162 9.34 -8.68 3.36
CA LYS A 162 10.08 -8.11 4.51
C LYS A 162 11.41 -7.53 4.07
N LYS A 163 12.13 -8.24 3.21
CA LYS A 163 13.39 -7.79 2.64
C LYS A 163 13.18 -6.52 1.79
N ALA A 164 12.06 -6.42 1.07
CA ALA A 164 11.70 -5.24 0.29
C ALA A 164 11.50 -4.01 1.18
N THR A 165 10.87 -4.13 2.35
CA THR A 165 10.76 -3.01 3.31
C THR A 165 12.13 -2.53 3.79
N ASP A 166 13.01 -3.46 4.18
CA ASP A 166 14.37 -3.11 4.63
C ASP A 166 15.21 -2.49 3.51
N ASP A 167 15.07 -2.98 2.29
CA ASP A 167 15.77 -2.47 1.12
C ASP A 167 15.23 -1.09 0.70
N ILE A 168 13.91 -0.85 0.75
CA ILE A 168 13.29 0.47 0.55
C ILE A 168 13.78 1.45 1.62
N ASN A 169 13.79 1.04 2.88
CA ASN A 169 14.28 1.86 4.00
C ASN A 169 15.75 2.24 3.79
N TYR A 170 16.58 1.29 3.36
CA TYR A 170 18.00 1.54 3.09
C TYR A 170 18.20 2.55 1.95
N ILE A 171 17.48 2.40 0.83
CA ILE A 171 17.56 3.36 -0.29
C ILE A 171 17.08 4.74 0.14
N TYR A 172 15.97 4.81 0.89
CA TYR A 172 15.45 6.06 1.43
C TYR A 172 16.48 6.77 2.30
N ASP A 173 17.09 6.07 3.26
CA ASP A 173 18.10 6.64 4.15
C ASP A 173 19.31 7.18 3.38
N LYS A 174 19.74 6.47 2.32
CA LYS A 174 20.83 6.91 1.44
C LYS A 174 20.48 8.16 0.64
N ILE A 175 19.24 8.28 0.17
CA ILE A 175 18.74 9.49 -0.51
C ILE A 175 18.75 10.68 0.45
N ILE A 176 18.26 10.51 1.68
CA ILE A 176 18.23 11.58 2.68
C ILE A 176 19.64 11.98 3.14
N GLU A 177 20.54 11.01 3.33
CA GLU A 177 21.95 11.26 3.63
C GLU A 177 22.63 12.09 2.53
N SER A 178 22.47 11.68 1.26
CA SER A 178 23.04 12.41 0.13
C SER A 178 22.40 13.79 -0.04
N LEU A 179 21.07 13.92 0.09
CA LEU A 179 20.38 15.21 0.10
C LEU A 179 20.96 16.15 1.16
N GLY A 180 21.09 15.68 2.40
CA GLY A 180 21.63 16.46 3.51
C GLY A 180 23.07 16.92 3.30
N SER A 181 23.88 16.12 2.60
CA SER A 181 25.26 16.51 2.25
C SER A 181 25.33 17.57 1.15
N ASN A 182 24.35 17.60 0.25
CA ASN A 182 24.37 18.44 -0.97
C ASN A 182 23.57 19.76 -0.86
N ILE A 183 22.63 19.86 0.08
CA ILE A 183 21.93 21.13 0.35
C ILE A 183 22.80 22.11 1.12
N THR A 184 22.62 23.40 0.86
CA THR A 184 23.33 24.51 1.48
C THR A 184 22.36 25.42 2.22
N ASN A 185 22.86 26.37 3.02
CA ASN A 185 22.00 27.33 3.70
C ASN A 185 21.28 28.27 2.72
N ASP A 186 21.81 28.46 1.51
CA ASP A 186 21.20 29.30 0.48
C ASP A 186 19.95 28.63 -0.14
N ASP A 187 19.87 27.30 -0.05
CA ASP A 187 18.69 26.53 -0.46
C ASP A 187 17.57 26.58 0.62
N ILE A 188 17.86 27.16 1.80
CA ILE A 188 16.95 27.20 2.94
C ILE A 188 16.40 28.61 3.16
N LYS A 189 15.07 28.71 3.14
CA LYS A 189 14.34 29.93 3.44
C LYS A 189 13.56 29.80 4.72
N VAL A 190 13.54 30.86 5.51
CA VAL A 190 12.78 30.91 6.76
C VAL A 190 11.82 32.08 6.71
N THR A 191 10.55 31.80 6.89
CA THR A 191 9.47 32.80 6.93
C THR A 191 8.58 32.56 8.14
N ASN A 192 7.65 33.49 8.37
CA ASN A 192 6.59 33.33 9.36
C ASN A 192 5.26 33.38 8.60
N VAL A 193 4.44 32.35 8.76
CA VAL A 193 3.15 32.19 8.09
C VAL A 193 2.14 31.81 9.17
N ASP A 194 1.09 32.62 9.32
CA ASP A 194 0.01 32.43 10.29
C ASP A 194 0.50 32.19 11.73
N GLY A 195 1.57 32.89 12.13
CA GLY A 195 2.18 32.79 13.46
C GLY A 195 3.07 31.57 13.66
N LYS A 196 3.22 30.70 12.66
CA LYS A 196 4.11 29.53 12.65
C LYS A 196 5.42 29.86 11.95
N LYS A 197 6.53 29.32 12.45
CA LYS A 197 7.82 29.42 11.76
C LYS A 197 7.83 28.40 10.62
N LYS A 198 7.87 28.87 9.37
CA LYS A 198 8.03 28.05 8.17
C LYS A 198 9.51 27.97 7.80
N ILE A 199 10.03 26.76 7.63
CA ILE A 199 11.36 26.50 7.08
C ILE A 199 11.15 25.75 5.77
N SER A 200 11.70 26.26 4.67
CA SER A 200 11.51 25.72 3.32
C SER A 200 12.85 25.42 2.69
N LEU A 201 12.99 24.21 2.15
CA LEU A 201 13.97 23.88 1.13
C LEU A 201 13.37 24.30 -0.22
N GLU A 202 13.94 25.31 -0.88
CA GLU A 202 13.49 25.79 -2.20
C GLU A 202 14.57 25.46 -3.24
N LEU A 203 14.28 24.53 -4.15
CA LEU A 203 15.20 24.07 -5.18
C LEU A 203 14.71 24.52 -6.56
N ASN A 204 15.41 25.49 -7.14
CA ASN A 204 15.23 25.80 -8.57
C ASN A 204 15.75 24.65 -9.45
N SER A 205 15.40 24.65 -10.73
CA SER A 205 15.77 23.60 -11.69
C SER A 205 17.27 23.29 -11.70
N LYS A 206 18.13 24.30 -11.56
CA LYS A 206 19.59 24.11 -11.54
C LYS A 206 20.04 23.33 -10.30
N ARG A 207 19.61 23.76 -9.11
CA ARG A 207 19.97 23.11 -7.84
C ARG A 207 19.34 21.73 -7.71
N LEU A 208 18.09 21.57 -8.15
CA LEU A 208 17.43 20.28 -8.20
C LEU A 208 18.21 19.29 -9.08
N ASN A 209 18.59 19.69 -10.29
CA ASN A 209 19.37 18.83 -11.19
C ASN A 209 20.74 18.46 -10.61
N GLU A 210 21.43 19.40 -9.97
CA GLU A 210 22.72 19.15 -9.32
C GLU A 210 22.59 18.15 -8.17
N ILE A 211 21.62 18.36 -7.27
CA ILE A 211 21.37 17.49 -6.12
C ILE A 211 20.93 16.10 -6.58
N SER A 212 19.98 16.00 -7.51
CA SER A 212 19.50 14.73 -8.05
C SER A 212 20.64 13.93 -8.69
N LYS A 213 21.52 14.59 -9.44
CA LYS A 213 22.71 13.94 -10.02
C LYS A 213 23.66 13.41 -8.93
N ASN A 214 23.87 14.17 -7.86
CA ASN A 214 24.74 13.74 -6.76
C ASN A 214 24.12 12.55 -6.00
N ILE A 215 22.81 12.57 -5.74
CA ILE A 215 22.08 11.44 -5.15
C ILE A 215 22.25 10.17 -6.00
N VAL A 216 22.00 10.24 -7.31
CA VAL A 216 22.17 9.10 -8.22
C VAL A 216 23.62 8.60 -8.22
N ASN A 217 24.61 9.52 -8.24
CA ASN A 217 26.02 9.14 -8.20
C ASN A 217 26.41 8.45 -6.89
N ASP A 218 25.85 8.88 -5.76
CA ASP A 218 26.13 8.27 -4.46
C ASP A 218 25.48 6.90 -4.34
N LEU A 219 24.24 6.74 -4.83
CA LEU A 219 23.59 5.42 -4.96
C LEU A 219 24.41 4.49 -5.87
N LYS A 220 24.96 4.99 -6.99
CA LYS A 220 25.86 4.23 -7.88
C LYS A 220 27.20 3.86 -7.24
N LYS A 221 27.62 4.51 -6.15
CA LYS A 221 28.85 4.12 -5.43
C LYS A 221 28.59 3.11 -4.31
N ASP A 222 27.35 2.93 -3.90
CA ASP A 222 26.97 2.06 -2.79
C ASP A 222 26.62 0.66 -3.30
N ASP A 223 27.42 -0.34 -2.90
CA ASP A 223 27.28 -1.72 -3.37
C ASP A 223 25.94 -2.35 -2.99
N ARG A 224 25.40 -2.00 -1.81
CA ARG A 224 24.09 -2.50 -1.38
C ARG A 224 22.98 -1.83 -2.18
N ALA A 225 23.05 -0.52 -2.40
CA ALA A 225 22.06 0.20 -3.23
C ALA A 225 22.04 -0.33 -4.66
N LYS A 226 23.21 -0.60 -5.26
CA LYS A 226 23.33 -1.26 -6.56
C LYS A 226 22.68 -2.64 -6.59
N LYS A 227 22.88 -3.45 -5.55
CA LYS A 227 22.26 -4.77 -5.44
C LYS A 227 20.74 -4.69 -5.36
N ILE A 228 20.20 -3.66 -4.69
CA ILE A 228 18.76 -3.44 -4.53
C ILE A 228 18.14 -2.91 -5.83
N LEU A 229 18.73 -1.86 -6.41
CA LEU A 229 18.15 -1.13 -7.56
C LEU A 229 18.51 -1.76 -8.92
N GLY A 230 19.49 -2.66 -8.96
CA GLY A 230 19.87 -3.40 -10.16
C GLY A 230 20.26 -2.51 -11.34
N SER A 231 19.99 -2.99 -12.55
CA SER A 231 20.30 -2.29 -13.81
C SER A 231 19.52 -0.98 -13.98
N SER A 232 18.37 -0.82 -13.33
CA SER A 232 17.56 0.41 -13.40
C SER A 232 18.30 1.62 -12.83
N LEU A 233 19.21 1.42 -11.86
CA LEU A 233 20.06 2.50 -11.36
C LEU A 233 21.06 2.98 -12.43
N ASP A 234 21.62 2.08 -13.21
CA ASP A 234 22.58 2.42 -14.27
C ASP A 234 21.90 3.18 -15.42
N GLU A 235 20.65 2.83 -15.72
CA GLU A 235 19.79 3.45 -16.73
C GLU A 235 19.24 4.84 -16.33
N LEU A 236 19.34 5.24 -15.06
CA LEU A 236 19.00 6.61 -14.65
C LEU A 236 19.93 7.62 -15.33
N ASP A 237 19.43 8.19 -16.42
CA ASP A 237 20.09 9.24 -17.16
C ASP A 237 20.04 10.55 -16.36
N THR A 238 21.22 11.06 -16.01
CA THR A 238 21.38 12.34 -15.30
C THR A 238 21.67 13.50 -16.26
N SER A 239 21.58 13.26 -17.58
CA SER A 239 21.79 14.27 -18.61
C SER A 239 20.52 15.10 -18.87
N THR A 240 20.30 16.07 -17.98
CA THR A 240 19.57 17.34 -18.18
C THR A 240 18.28 17.34 -19.01
N SER A 241 17.15 17.44 -18.32
CA SER A 241 16.03 18.26 -18.81
C SER A 241 16.50 19.71 -18.97
N SER A 242 16.17 20.30 -20.11
CA SER A 242 16.60 21.59 -20.65
C SER A 242 16.89 22.72 -19.65
N SER A 243 17.95 23.48 -19.97
CA SER A 243 18.39 24.74 -19.36
C SER A 243 17.38 25.88 -19.46
N THR A 244 16.22 25.78 -18.82
CA THR A 244 15.38 26.95 -18.58
C THR A 244 15.95 27.70 -17.37
N THR A 245 16.53 28.86 -17.64
CA THR A 245 17.02 29.85 -16.67
C THR A 245 15.90 30.60 -15.95
N ASP A 246 14.66 30.10 -16.00
CA ASP A 246 13.55 30.71 -15.28
C ASP A 246 13.68 30.40 -13.79
N ASN A 247 14.27 31.34 -13.07
CA ASN A 247 14.43 31.35 -11.61
C ASN A 247 13.11 31.30 -10.82
N ASN A 248 11.96 31.37 -11.51
CA ASN A 248 10.65 31.35 -10.88
C ASN A 248 10.08 29.94 -10.70
N ASN A 249 10.66 28.93 -11.36
CA ASN A 249 10.22 27.55 -11.20
C ASN A 249 11.04 26.87 -10.10
N TYR A 250 10.38 26.45 -9.03
CA TYR A 250 11.05 25.75 -7.93
C TYR A 250 10.17 24.65 -7.32
N LEU A 251 10.84 23.55 -6.97
CA LEU A 251 10.29 22.52 -6.09
C LEU A 251 10.59 22.94 -4.66
N TYR A 252 9.62 22.78 -3.78
CA TYR A 252 9.83 23.06 -2.37
C TYR A 252 9.33 21.96 -1.46
N TYR A 253 10.06 21.82 -0.35
CA TYR A 253 9.63 21.05 0.80
C TYR A 253 9.72 21.94 2.03
N SER A 254 8.62 22.12 2.73
CA SER A 254 8.53 23.00 3.89
C SER A 254 8.05 22.26 5.12
N ILE A 255 8.54 22.72 6.27
CA ILE A 255 8.04 22.34 7.58
C ILE A 255 7.53 23.57 8.32
N TYR A 256 6.41 23.42 9.00
CA TYR A 256 5.82 24.44 9.85
C TYR A 256 5.99 24.03 11.31
N LEU A 257 6.51 24.97 12.09
CA LEU A 257 6.81 24.76 13.49
C LEU A 257 5.85 25.56 14.36
N GLU A 258 5.19 24.85 15.27
CA GLU A 258 4.56 25.45 16.45
C GLU A 258 5.49 25.24 17.63
N LYS A 259 5.98 26.36 18.20
CA LYS A 259 7.10 26.34 19.16
C LYS A 259 8.34 25.67 18.53
N ASN A 260 8.57 24.39 18.82
CA ASN A 260 9.69 23.61 18.31
C ASN A 260 9.29 22.32 17.60
N ASP A 261 8.00 21.97 17.63
CA ASP A 261 7.50 20.72 17.07
C ASP A 261 7.02 20.95 15.63
N ILE A 262 7.33 20.02 14.75
CA ILE A 262 6.84 20.06 13.36
C ILE A 262 5.38 19.64 13.39
N VAL A 263 4.50 20.51 12.93
CA VAL A 263 3.05 20.27 12.90
C VAL A 263 2.52 20.16 11.47
N THR A 264 3.27 20.60 10.48
CA THR A 264 2.85 20.49 9.07
C THR A 264 4.07 20.28 8.19
N TYR A 265 3.93 19.36 7.24
CA TYR A 265 4.87 19.09 6.17
C TYR A 265 4.19 19.48 4.86
N GLU A 266 4.90 20.20 3.99
CA GLU A 266 4.35 20.67 2.72
C GLU A 266 5.34 20.32 1.62
N PHE A 267 4.87 19.67 0.57
CA PHE A 267 5.63 19.46 -0.65
C PHE A 267 4.90 20.14 -1.79
N GLY A 268 5.59 20.93 -2.60
CA GLY A 268 4.96 21.62 -3.71
C GLY A 268 5.89 21.94 -4.85
N VAL A 269 5.26 22.30 -5.97
CA VAL A 269 5.91 22.78 -7.18
C VAL A 269 5.27 24.12 -7.52
N LYS A 270 6.12 25.11 -7.74
CA LYS A 270 5.69 26.42 -8.22
C LYS A 270 6.34 26.68 -9.56
N ASP A 271 5.53 27.13 -10.52
CA ASP A 271 6.00 27.76 -11.75
C ASP A 271 5.37 29.15 -11.94
N ASN A 272 5.55 29.76 -13.11
CA ASN A 272 5.03 31.09 -13.41
C ASN A 272 3.49 31.20 -13.40
N THR A 273 2.78 30.08 -13.55
CA THR A 273 1.33 30.00 -13.77
C THR A 273 0.61 29.13 -12.74
N GLU A 274 1.32 28.23 -12.09
CA GLU A 274 0.80 27.15 -11.29
C GLU A 274 1.58 27.06 -9.97
N ASP A 275 0.86 26.83 -8.88
CA ASP A 275 1.43 26.58 -7.56
C ASP A 275 0.60 25.44 -6.98
N TYR A 276 1.17 24.24 -6.93
CA TYR A 276 0.50 23.06 -6.42
C TYR A 276 1.27 22.55 -5.21
N SER A 277 0.56 22.29 -4.13
CA SER A 277 1.16 21.67 -2.95
C SER A 277 0.27 20.62 -2.31
N ILE A 278 0.93 19.71 -1.62
CA ILE A 278 0.33 18.71 -0.75
C ILE A 278 0.88 18.95 0.64
N GLU A 279 -0.02 19.16 1.60
CA GLU A 279 0.29 19.32 3.00
C GLU A 279 -0.16 18.10 3.78
N PHE A 280 0.70 17.63 4.69
CA PHE A 280 0.33 16.73 5.76
C PHE A 280 0.42 17.47 7.09
N ASN A 281 -0.72 17.70 7.72
CA ASN A 281 -0.83 18.25 9.06
C ASN A 281 -0.79 17.10 10.06
N ASP A 282 0.20 17.12 10.94
CA ASP A 282 0.41 16.15 12.03
C ASP A 282 0.20 16.81 13.40
N GLY A 283 -0.57 17.90 13.42
CA GLY A 283 -0.92 18.65 14.62
C GLY A 283 -2.09 18.03 15.38
N THR A 284 -2.92 18.89 15.98
CA THR A 284 -4.10 18.44 16.74
C THR A 284 -5.16 17.81 15.83
N GLU A 285 -5.32 18.36 14.63
CA GLU A 285 -6.17 17.79 13.57
C GLU A 285 -5.24 17.21 12.51
N LYS A 286 -5.19 15.88 12.41
CA LYS A 286 -4.43 15.22 11.35
C LYS A 286 -5.14 15.40 10.03
N SER A 287 -4.45 15.83 8.98
CA SER A 287 -5.08 15.99 7.67
C SER A 287 -4.12 15.98 6.50
N PHE A 288 -4.57 15.53 5.35
CA PHE A 288 -3.94 15.81 4.06
C PHE A 288 -4.69 16.92 3.34
N VAL A 289 -3.99 17.89 2.77
CA VAL A 289 -4.58 18.99 2.00
C VAL A 289 -3.85 19.11 0.68
N ILE A 290 -4.59 19.13 -0.42
CA ILE A 290 -4.09 19.49 -1.75
C ILE A 290 -4.49 20.94 -2.00
N LYS A 291 -3.53 21.76 -2.43
CA LYS A 291 -3.72 23.18 -2.71
C LYS A 291 -3.37 23.52 -4.15
N GLU A 292 -4.17 24.41 -4.72
CA GLU A 292 -3.93 25.08 -5.99
C GLU A 292 -3.84 26.59 -5.71
N GLY A 293 -2.60 27.11 -5.68
CA GLY A 293 -2.28 28.43 -5.16
C GLY A 293 -2.61 28.54 -3.68
N ASN A 294 -3.48 29.50 -3.35
CA ASN A 294 -3.95 29.71 -1.98
C ASN A 294 -5.29 29.00 -1.70
N THR A 295 -5.76 28.15 -2.62
CA THR A 295 -7.08 27.50 -2.51
C THR A 295 -6.90 26.04 -2.13
N GLU A 296 -7.61 25.58 -1.10
CA GLU A 296 -7.69 24.16 -0.75
C GLU A 296 -8.64 23.45 -1.73
N SER A 297 -8.10 22.62 -2.63
CA SER A 297 -8.90 21.90 -3.62
C SER A 297 -9.51 20.64 -3.03
N LEU A 298 -8.72 19.90 -2.23
CA LEU A 298 -9.11 18.68 -1.54
C LEU A 298 -8.52 18.63 -0.13
N LYS A 299 -9.32 18.21 0.85
CA LYS A 299 -8.86 17.96 2.22
C LYS A 299 -9.40 16.63 2.75
N ALA A 300 -8.51 15.82 3.29
CA ALA A 300 -8.82 14.59 4.01
C ALA A 300 -8.45 14.76 5.50
N THR A 301 -9.43 14.91 6.38
CA THR A 301 -9.22 14.99 7.83
C THR A 301 -9.28 13.60 8.45
N ILE A 302 -8.31 13.26 9.29
CA ILE A 302 -8.17 11.94 9.92
C ILE A 302 -8.46 12.08 11.41
N GLU A 303 -9.46 11.35 11.88
CA GLU A 303 -9.89 11.31 13.27
C GLU A 303 -9.77 9.88 13.80
N GLU A 304 -9.08 9.72 14.93
CA GLU A 304 -8.95 8.44 15.61
C GLU A 304 -9.72 8.49 16.92
N ASN A 305 -10.74 7.64 17.08
CA ASN A 305 -11.55 7.58 18.28
C ASN A 305 -11.93 6.13 18.62
N ASN A 306 -11.59 5.68 19.83
CA ASN A 306 -11.98 4.37 20.37
C ASN A 306 -11.75 3.18 19.40
N GLY A 307 -10.57 3.12 18.76
CA GLY A 307 -10.24 2.03 17.81
C GLY A 307 -10.91 2.16 16.43
N THR A 308 -11.56 3.29 16.15
CA THR A 308 -12.10 3.63 14.84
C THR A 308 -11.32 4.80 14.25
N THR A 309 -10.89 4.66 13.01
CA THR A 309 -10.30 5.74 12.20
C THR A 309 -11.34 6.23 11.20
N THR A 310 -11.62 7.53 11.21
CA THR A 310 -12.53 8.18 10.27
C THR A 310 -11.75 9.18 9.42
N ILE A 311 -11.85 9.06 8.10
CA ILE A 311 -11.25 9.97 7.12
C ILE A 311 -12.39 10.74 6.45
N ASN A 312 -12.53 12.02 6.77
CA ASN A 312 -13.52 12.90 6.18
C ASN A 312 -12.93 13.60 4.95
N LEU A 313 -13.56 13.42 3.80
CA LEU A 313 -13.12 13.98 2.52
C LEU A 313 -13.94 15.22 2.18
N SER A 314 -13.25 16.30 1.81
CA SER A 314 -13.91 17.54 1.40
C SER A 314 -13.23 18.15 0.18
N SER A 315 -14.02 18.79 -0.67
CA SER A 315 -13.53 19.60 -1.79
C SER A 315 -14.10 21.01 -1.67
N ASN A 316 -13.24 22.04 -1.71
CA ASN A 316 -13.64 23.44 -1.55
C ASN A 316 -14.53 23.68 -0.29
N ASN A 317 -14.21 23.01 0.82
CA ASN A 317 -14.97 22.99 2.09
C ASN A 317 -16.36 22.31 2.04
N THR A 318 -16.72 21.67 0.93
CA THR A 318 -17.91 20.82 0.83
C THR A 318 -17.54 19.38 1.15
N ASN A 319 -18.30 18.71 2.02
CA ASN A 319 -18.11 17.29 2.29
C ASN A 319 -18.43 16.46 1.05
N ILE A 320 -17.46 15.68 0.57
CA ILE A 320 -17.63 14.79 -0.58
C ILE A 320 -17.64 13.33 -0.19
N GLY A 321 -17.37 12.99 1.08
CA GLY A 321 -17.37 11.59 1.49
C GLY A 321 -16.67 11.31 2.80
N THR A 322 -16.73 10.04 3.19
CA THR A 322 -16.13 9.56 4.43
C THR A 322 -15.63 8.14 4.25
N VAL A 323 -14.47 7.83 4.80
CA VAL A 323 -13.99 6.46 5.01
C VAL A 323 -13.98 6.19 6.50
N THR A 324 -14.56 5.08 6.96
CA THR A 324 -14.43 4.64 8.35
C THR A 324 -13.75 3.28 8.38
N ILE A 325 -12.78 3.11 9.25
CA ILE A 325 -12.01 1.89 9.42
C ILE A 325 -12.03 1.51 10.89
N SER A 326 -12.48 0.31 11.19
CA SER A 326 -12.48 -0.32 12.52
C SER A 326 -12.14 -1.79 12.34
N ASP A 327 -11.88 -2.52 13.44
CA ASP A 327 -11.44 -3.92 13.41
C ASP A 327 -12.32 -4.82 12.53
N ASN A 328 -13.64 -4.60 12.57
CA ASN A 328 -14.64 -5.45 11.93
C ASN A 328 -15.45 -4.74 10.85
N ASN A 329 -15.17 -3.46 10.58
CA ASN A 329 -15.90 -2.71 9.57
C ASN A 329 -15.01 -1.71 8.85
N ILE A 330 -15.07 -1.74 7.52
CA ILE A 330 -14.57 -0.70 6.65
C ILE A 330 -15.77 -0.15 5.89
N SER A 331 -16.07 1.14 6.03
CA SER A 331 -17.09 1.83 5.26
C SER A 331 -16.46 2.91 4.40
N PHE A 332 -17.04 3.09 3.22
CA PHE A 332 -16.70 4.12 2.26
C PHE A 332 -18.01 4.74 1.77
N ASN A 333 -18.07 6.07 1.78
CA ASN A 333 -19.16 6.83 1.22
C ASN A 333 -18.58 7.97 0.39
N ILE A 334 -19.07 8.15 -0.83
CA ILE A 334 -18.80 9.32 -1.66
C ILE A 334 -20.12 9.93 -2.10
N ILE A 335 -20.20 11.26 -2.06
CA ILE A 335 -21.40 12.05 -2.27
C ILE A 335 -21.15 12.99 -3.44
N ASP A 336 -22.03 12.95 -4.42
CA ASP A 336 -22.19 14.00 -5.41
C ASP A 336 -23.42 14.83 -5.04
N GLU A 337 -23.18 15.99 -4.43
CA GLU A 337 -24.23 16.91 -4.02
C GLU A 337 -25.04 17.45 -5.22
N SER A 338 -24.42 17.57 -6.41
CA SER A 338 -25.08 18.13 -7.59
C SER A 338 -26.21 17.24 -8.11
N SER A 339 -26.05 15.92 -7.96
CA SER A 339 -27.03 14.91 -8.35
C SER A 339 -27.76 14.30 -7.15
N ASN A 340 -27.48 14.75 -5.92
CA ASN A 340 -27.98 14.18 -4.67
C ASN A 340 -27.85 12.65 -4.63
N THR A 341 -26.71 12.17 -5.14
CA THR A 341 -26.40 10.75 -5.28
C THR A 341 -25.22 10.42 -4.38
N SER A 342 -25.28 9.28 -3.69
CA SER A 342 -24.16 8.76 -2.92
C SER A 342 -23.90 7.29 -3.24
N LEU A 343 -22.63 6.92 -3.29
CA LEU A 343 -22.19 5.53 -3.39
C LEU A 343 -21.64 5.12 -2.03
N ASN A 344 -22.24 4.08 -1.46
CA ASN A 344 -21.85 3.51 -0.18
C ASN A 344 -21.28 2.11 -0.43
N ALA A 345 -20.11 1.83 0.12
CA ALA A 345 -19.51 0.51 0.14
C ALA A 345 -19.08 0.15 1.56
N ASN A 346 -19.44 -1.04 2.02
CA ASN A 346 -19.19 -1.48 3.39
C ASN A 346 -18.67 -2.91 3.39
N ILE A 347 -17.52 -3.14 4.01
CA ILE A 347 -17.05 -4.46 4.41
C ILE A 347 -17.36 -4.61 5.89
N THR A 348 -18.05 -5.68 6.27
CA THR A 348 -18.33 -6.02 7.67
C THR A 348 -17.87 -7.44 7.92
N SER A 349 -17.23 -7.68 9.05
CA SER A 349 -16.77 -9.00 9.47
C SER A 349 -17.36 -9.33 10.84
N ALA A 350 -17.93 -10.52 10.99
CA ALA A 350 -18.40 -11.04 12.25
C ALA A 350 -17.71 -12.38 12.53
N THR A 351 -17.29 -12.59 13.78
CA THR A 351 -16.66 -13.84 14.21
C THR A 351 -17.52 -14.50 15.28
N GLU A 352 -17.90 -15.76 15.06
CA GLU A 352 -18.59 -16.60 16.04
C GLU A 352 -17.82 -17.92 16.19
N GLY A 353 -17.10 -18.06 17.31
CA GLY A 353 -16.18 -19.17 17.51
C GLY A 353 -15.04 -19.14 16.48
N ASN A 354 -14.92 -20.18 15.67
CA ASN A 354 -13.93 -20.30 14.59
C ASN A 354 -14.51 -19.96 13.21
N VAL A 355 -15.76 -19.50 13.15
CA VAL A 355 -16.43 -19.10 11.91
C VAL A 355 -16.36 -17.58 11.77
N ILE A 356 -15.90 -17.13 10.60
CA ILE A 356 -15.81 -15.72 10.21
C ILE A 356 -16.72 -15.51 9.02
N THR A 357 -17.68 -14.60 9.14
CA THR A 357 -18.54 -14.17 8.04
C THR A 357 -18.16 -12.74 7.66
N THR A 358 -17.71 -12.56 6.43
CA THR A 358 -17.41 -11.25 5.85
C THR A 358 -18.45 -10.90 4.81
N THR A 359 -19.09 -9.74 4.93
CA THR A 359 -20.03 -9.24 3.94
C THR A 359 -19.53 -7.92 3.39
N PHE A 360 -19.31 -7.88 2.07
CA PHE A 360 -19.17 -6.65 1.31
C PHE A 360 -20.52 -6.26 0.74
N ASN A 361 -20.96 -5.03 0.96
CA ASN A 361 -22.17 -4.46 0.39
C ASN A 361 -21.84 -3.17 -0.31
N MET A 362 -22.30 -3.01 -1.54
CA MET A 362 -22.25 -1.77 -2.29
C MET A 362 -23.67 -1.35 -2.65
N ALA A 363 -24.01 -0.08 -2.40
CA ALA A 363 -25.32 0.47 -2.71
C ALA A 363 -25.19 1.91 -3.21
N ILE A 364 -26.07 2.29 -4.14
CA ILE A 364 -26.21 3.67 -4.58
C ILE A 364 -27.50 4.24 -4.00
N SER A 365 -27.41 5.41 -3.39
CA SER A 365 -28.57 6.14 -2.89
C SER A 365 -28.77 7.38 -3.76
N ASN A 366 -29.96 7.55 -4.32
CA ASN A 366 -30.35 8.78 -5.01
C ASN A 366 -31.65 9.31 -4.40
N SER A 367 -31.62 10.55 -3.90
CA SER A 367 -32.81 11.23 -3.36
C SER A 367 -33.57 10.42 -2.30
N GLY A 368 -32.83 9.69 -1.45
CA GLY A 368 -33.36 8.87 -0.36
C GLY A 368 -33.82 7.46 -0.76
N VAL A 369 -33.74 7.09 -2.04
CA VAL A 369 -33.94 5.71 -2.51
C VAL A 369 -32.59 5.02 -2.55
N ASN A 370 -32.42 3.99 -1.74
CA ASN A 370 -31.22 3.16 -1.74
C ASN A 370 -31.41 1.94 -2.65
N ILE A 371 -30.46 1.72 -3.55
CA ILE A 371 -30.43 0.60 -4.49
C ILE A 371 -29.18 -0.20 -4.18
N ASP A 372 -29.35 -1.39 -3.61
CA ASP A 372 -28.25 -2.34 -3.46
C ASP A 372 -27.73 -2.71 -4.85
N LEU A 373 -26.41 -2.65 -5.05
CA LEU A 373 -25.75 -2.95 -6.31
C LEU A 373 -25.16 -4.36 -6.29
N LEU A 374 -24.38 -4.64 -5.23
CA LEU A 374 -23.58 -5.83 -5.09
C LEU A 374 -23.46 -6.19 -3.61
N THR A 375 -23.75 -7.44 -3.29
CA THR A 375 -23.44 -8.06 -2.02
C THR A 375 -22.54 -9.27 -2.28
N LEU A 376 -21.39 -9.31 -1.61
CA LEU A 376 -20.55 -10.51 -1.52
C LEU A 376 -20.61 -10.99 -0.08
N THR A 377 -20.96 -12.25 0.14
CA THR A 377 -20.91 -12.87 1.46
C THR A 377 -19.94 -14.03 1.43
N ASP A 378 -18.86 -13.90 2.18
CA ASP A 378 -17.89 -14.95 2.44
C ASP A 378 -18.13 -15.50 3.85
N THR A 379 -18.22 -16.81 3.98
CA THR A 379 -18.28 -17.48 5.27
C THR A 379 -17.20 -18.53 5.31
N LYS A 380 -16.28 -18.43 6.27
CA LYS A 380 -15.14 -19.33 6.40
C LYS A 380 -14.96 -19.81 7.83
N THR A 381 -14.44 -21.01 7.96
CA THR A 381 -14.01 -21.60 9.22
C THR A 381 -12.49 -21.64 9.22
N VAL A 382 -11.87 -21.08 10.25
CA VAL A 382 -10.40 -21.08 10.41
C VAL A 382 -10.02 -22.07 11.51
N THR A 383 -9.12 -23.00 11.21
CA THR A 383 -8.61 -23.99 12.17
C THR A 383 -7.10 -23.83 12.29
N ASP A 384 -6.67 -23.20 13.37
CA ASP A 384 -5.25 -22.95 13.65
C ASP A 384 -4.51 -24.21 14.13
N GLY A 385 -3.21 -24.26 13.87
CA GLY A 385 -2.30 -25.35 14.25
C GLY A 385 -2.43 -26.62 13.40
N ILE A 386 -3.37 -26.67 12.45
CA ILE A 386 -3.66 -27.86 11.65
C ILE A 386 -3.50 -27.55 10.17
N ALA A 387 -2.59 -28.27 9.50
CA ALA A 387 -2.48 -28.34 8.05
C ALA A 387 -1.98 -29.75 7.71
N ASP A 388 -2.85 -30.57 7.13
CA ASP A 388 -2.53 -31.94 6.69
C ASP A 388 -2.45 -31.98 5.17
N PHE A 389 -1.32 -32.45 4.63
CA PHE A 389 -1.08 -32.57 3.20
C PHE A 389 -1.03 -34.03 2.74
N SER A 390 -1.24 -35.00 3.63
CA SER A 390 -1.04 -36.44 3.38
C SER A 390 -1.95 -37.01 2.28
N ASN A 391 -3.11 -36.39 2.07
CA ASN A 391 -4.10 -36.83 1.09
C ASN A 391 -3.88 -36.26 -0.32
N ILE A 392 -2.85 -35.45 -0.54
CA ILE A 392 -2.58 -34.82 -1.84
C ILE A 392 -1.76 -35.80 -2.69
N ASN A 393 -2.35 -36.28 -3.79
CA ASN A 393 -1.69 -37.16 -4.74
C ASN A 393 -1.47 -36.47 -6.09
N THR A 394 -0.21 -36.15 -6.40
CA THR A 394 0.21 -35.48 -7.64
C THR A 394 0.85 -36.44 -8.65
N THR A 395 0.75 -37.77 -8.48
CA THR A 395 1.47 -38.74 -9.34
C THR A 395 1.00 -38.76 -10.80
N ASN A 396 -0.25 -38.37 -11.08
CA ASN A 396 -0.75 -38.22 -12.44
C ASN A 396 -0.53 -36.79 -12.92
N ASN A 397 0.67 -36.51 -13.42
CA ASN A 397 1.09 -35.16 -13.79
C ASN A 397 1.75 -35.10 -15.19
N ILE A 398 1.91 -33.88 -15.70
CA ILE A 398 2.63 -33.54 -16.92
C ILE A 398 3.34 -32.19 -16.73
N ASP A 399 4.58 -32.08 -17.17
CA ASP A 399 5.30 -30.81 -17.22
C ASP A 399 4.59 -29.85 -18.19
N ILE A 400 4.41 -28.59 -17.79
CA ILE A 400 3.83 -27.54 -18.63
C ILE A 400 4.51 -27.43 -20.00
N ASN A 401 5.84 -27.65 -20.07
CA ASN A 401 6.62 -27.61 -21.30
C ASN A 401 6.41 -28.85 -22.19
N SER A 402 5.77 -29.90 -21.64
CA SER A 402 5.47 -31.15 -22.33
C SER A 402 4.02 -31.25 -22.82
N LEU A 403 3.21 -30.20 -22.62
CA LEU A 403 1.83 -30.14 -23.13
C LEU A 403 1.85 -30.18 -24.67
N THR A 404 1.09 -31.11 -25.24
CA THR A 404 0.94 -31.21 -26.69
C THR A 404 -0.09 -30.21 -27.21
N GLU A 405 -0.10 -29.95 -28.52
CA GLU A 405 -1.14 -29.14 -29.16
C GLU A 405 -2.55 -29.73 -28.94
N THR A 406 -2.66 -31.05 -28.84
CA THR A 406 -3.92 -31.73 -28.51
C THR A 406 -4.36 -31.44 -27.08
N ASP A 407 -3.43 -31.46 -26.12
CA ASP A 407 -3.72 -31.12 -24.71
C ASP A 407 -4.20 -29.67 -24.59
N ILE A 408 -3.50 -28.73 -25.24
CA ILE A 408 -3.86 -27.31 -25.27
C ILE A 408 -5.25 -27.11 -25.89
N THR A 409 -5.53 -27.76 -27.02
CA THR A 409 -6.84 -27.68 -27.69
C THR A 409 -7.96 -28.23 -26.80
N ASN A 410 -7.73 -29.34 -26.10
CA ASN A 410 -8.70 -29.91 -25.17
C ASN A 410 -8.98 -28.98 -23.99
N ILE A 411 -7.93 -28.41 -23.39
CA ILE A 411 -8.04 -27.41 -22.31
C ILE A 411 -8.89 -26.22 -22.79
N GLN A 412 -8.58 -25.67 -23.95
CA GLN A 412 -9.29 -24.54 -24.53
C GLN A 412 -10.76 -24.87 -24.80
N ASN A 413 -11.06 -26.03 -25.41
CA ASN A 413 -12.43 -26.43 -25.71
C ASN A 413 -13.26 -26.63 -24.44
N ASN A 414 -12.68 -27.24 -23.40
CA ASN A 414 -13.36 -27.45 -22.13
C ASN A 414 -13.59 -26.13 -21.37
N LEU A 415 -12.60 -25.22 -21.37
CA LEU A 415 -12.77 -23.86 -20.86
C LEU A 415 -13.87 -23.08 -21.58
N MET A 416 -13.90 -23.15 -22.91
CA MET A 416 -14.94 -22.52 -23.73
C MET A 416 -16.32 -23.10 -23.42
N THR A 417 -16.42 -24.41 -23.21
CA THR A 417 -17.69 -25.06 -22.82
C THR A 417 -18.18 -24.56 -21.47
N ILE A 418 -17.29 -24.41 -20.48
CA ILE A 418 -17.63 -23.82 -19.17
C ILE A 418 -18.10 -22.37 -19.35
N LEU A 419 -17.40 -21.57 -20.15
CA LEU A 419 -17.77 -20.18 -20.42
C LEU A 419 -19.14 -20.08 -21.10
N TYR A 420 -19.42 -20.93 -22.10
CA TYR A 420 -20.70 -20.96 -22.78
C TYR A 420 -21.85 -21.36 -21.84
N ASN A 421 -21.64 -22.38 -21.00
CA ASN A 421 -22.60 -22.75 -19.96
C ASN A 421 -22.88 -21.58 -19.01
N PHE A 422 -21.84 -20.83 -18.63
CA PHE A 422 -21.96 -19.66 -17.76
C PHE A 422 -22.67 -18.48 -18.44
N MET A 423 -22.52 -18.32 -19.75
CA MET A 423 -23.25 -17.33 -20.56
C MET A 423 -24.67 -17.81 -20.94
N GLY A 424 -25.05 -19.04 -20.58
CA GLY A 424 -26.32 -19.65 -20.95
C GLY A 424 -26.45 -19.95 -22.45
N ILE A 425 -25.33 -20.10 -23.16
CA ILE A 425 -25.28 -20.53 -24.55
C ILE A 425 -25.18 -22.05 -24.57
N THR A 426 -26.21 -22.72 -25.07
CA THR A 426 -26.19 -24.17 -25.31
C THR A 426 -25.51 -24.44 -26.65
N ILE A 427 -24.49 -25.29 -26.68
CA ILE A 427 -23.81 -25.73 -27.92
C ILE A 427 -24.56 -26.92 -28.54
#